data_AF-A0A9R1RHP0-F1
#
_entry.id   AF-A0A9R1RHP0-F1
#
_cell.length_a   1.000
_cell.length_b   1.000
_cell.length_c   1.000
_cell.angle_alpha   90.00
_cell.angle_beta   90.00
_cell.angle_gamma   90.00
#
_symmetry.space_group_name_H-M   'P 1'
#
loop_
_entity.id
_entity.type
_entity.pdbx_description
1 polymer ?
#
loop_
_entity_poly.entity_id
_entity_poly.type
_entity_poly.pdbx_seq_one_letter_code
_entity_poly.pdbx_strand_id
1 'polypeptide(L)'
;MGATAFLYILLSLWVQGAAAILGFTRSDFPQDFVFGSGTSAYQYEGAVAEDGRRPSYWDTFTHAGKMPDQSIGDVTADGYHKYKEDIKLISETGLEAYRFSISWSRLIPNGRGAVNPKGLQFYNNIIDELVKHGIQIHITLHHLDLPQILEDEYGGWLSPRIM
;
A
#
# COMPACT_ATOMS: atom_id res chain seq x y z
N MET A 1 53.03 -10.45 18.55
CA MET A 1 51.98 -9.91 17.65
C MET A 1 51.56 -10.98 16.63
N GLY A 2 50.95 -12.10 17.05
CA GLY A 2 50.89 -13.29 16.16
C GLY A 2 49.63 -14.15 16.19
N ALA A 3 48.87 -14.20 17.29
CA ALA A 3 47.70 -15.10 17.38
C ALA A 3 46.37 -14.34 17.32
N THR A 4 46.27 -13.19 17.99
CA THR A 4 45.05 -12.36 18.04
C THR A 4 44.72 -11.75 16.67
N ALA A 5 45.69 -11.20 15.97
CA ALA A 5 45.48 -10.65 14.61
C ALA A 5 45.04 -11.74 13.60
N PHE A 6 45.55 -12.96 13.75
CA PHE A 6 45.20 -14.10 12.91
C PHE A 6 43.76 -14.58 13.16
N LEU A 7 43.31 -14.57 14.41
CA LEU A 7 41.92 -14.88 14.78
C LEU A 7 40.93 -13.83 14.25
N TYR A 8 41.29 -12.55 14.28
CA TYR A 8 40.46 -11.47 13.71
C TYR A 8 40.34 -11.57 12.19
N ILE A 9 41.42 -11.93 11.49
CA ILE A 9 41.41 -12.15 10.03
C ILE A 9 40.56 -13.37 9.65
N LEU A 10 40.65 -14.46 10.43
CA LEU A 10 39.81 -15.65 10.22
C LEU A 10 38.32 -15.38 10.53
N LEU A 11 38.02 -14.58 11.56
CA LEU A 11 36.64 -14.13 11.85
C LEU A 11 36.11 -13.21 10.74
N SER A 12 36.91 -12.28 10.21
CA SER A 12 36.46 -11.38 9.14
C SER A 12 36.21 -12.11 7.82
N LEU A 13 37.01 -13.16 7.52
CA LEU A 13 36.80 -14.03 6.36
C LEU A 13 35.55 -14.94 6.52
N TRP A 14 35.19 -15.32 7.74
CA TRP A 14 33.94 -16.06 8.02
C TRP A 14 32.69 -15.16 7.92
N VAL A 15 32.79 -13.90 8.38
CA VAL A 15 31.69 -12.91 8.25
C VAL A 15 31.44 -12.54 6.79
N GLN A 16 32.46 -12.56 5.94
CA GLN A 16 32.31 -12.34 4.50
C GLN A 16 31.70 -13.54 3.74
N GLY A 17 31.60 -14.71 4.36
CA GLY A 17 31.04 -15.93 3.77
C GLY A 17 29.57 -16.22 4.06
N ALA A 18 28.89 -15.37 4.84
CA ALA A 18 27.53 -15.64 5.36
C ALA A 18 26.42 -14.73 4.80
N ALA A 19 26.64 -14.13 3.62
CA ALA A 19 25.56 -13.66 2.78
C ALA A 19 25.79 -14.28 1.39
N ALA A 20 25.07 -15.35 1.08
CA ALA A 20 24.87 -15.69 -0.32
C ALA A 20 24.15 -14.49 -0.94
N ILE A 21 24.90 -13.60 -1.59
CA ILE A 21 24.34 -12.63 -2.52
C ILE A 21 23.73 -13.51 -3.60
N LEU A 22 22.42 -13.75 -3.51
CA LEU A 22 21.65 -14.23 -4.64
C LEU A 22 21.77 -13.09 -5.67
N GLY A 23 22.79 -13.19 -6.53
CA GLY A 23 23.23 -12.15 -7.48
C GLY A 23 22.29 -12.04 -8.66
N PHE A 24 20.99 -11.94 -8.39
CA PHE A 24 19.99 -11.77 -9.41
C PHE A 24 20.14 -10.40 -10.06
N THR A 25 20.08 -10.43 -11.39
CA THR A 25 20.14 -9.29 -12.28
C THR A 25 18.84 -9.24 -13.09
N ARG A 26 18.56 -8.10 -13.71
CA ARG A 26 17.38 -7.97 -14.59
C ARG A 26 17.41 -8.96 -15.76
N SER A 27 18.59 -9.40 -16.21
CA SER A 27 18.73 -10.40 -17.27
C SER A 27 18.36 -11.83 -16.88
N ASP A 28 18.17 -12.11 -15.59
CA ASP A 28 17.71 -13.43 -15.13
C ASP A 28 16.19 -13.62 -15.29
N PHE A 29 15.47 -12.57 -15.69
CA PHE A 29 14.02 -12.55 -15.88
C PHE A 29 13.68 -12.31 -17.37
N PRO A 30 12.46 -12.67 -17.83
CA PRO A 30 11.99 -12.32 -19.16
C PRO A 30 12.15 -10.82 -19.46
N GLN A 31 12.38 -10.48 -20.73
CA GLN A 31 12.64 -9.10 -21.15
C GLN A 31 11.50 -8.13 -20.83
N ASP A 32 10.28 -8.65 -20.71
CA ASP A 32 9.04 -7.95 -20.40
C ASP A 32 8.61 -8.12 -18.92
N PHE A 33 9.48 -8.69 -18.07
CA PHE A 33 9.19 -8.85 -16.65
C PHE A 33 9.17 -7.50 -15.94
N VAL A 34 8.07 -7.21 -15.25
CA VAL A 34 7.84 -5.94 -14.57
C VAL A 34 8.13 -6.08 -13.08
N PHE A 35 9.07 -5.28 -12.58
CA PHE A 35 9.29 -5.14 -11.14
C PHE A 35 8.48 -3.97 -10.60
N GLY A 36 7.68 -4.21 -9.57
CA GLY A 36 6.85 -3.17 -8.97
C GLY A 36 6.70 -3.33 -7.47
N SER A 37 6.05 -2.34 -6.85
CA SER A 37 5.60 -2.40 -5.47
C SER A 37 4.08 -2.31 -5.41
N GLY A 38 3.50 -2.58 -4.24
CA GLY A 38 2.08 -2.32 -4.06
C GLY A 38 1.65 -2.11 -2.64
N THR A 39 0.55 -1.37 -2.49
CA THR A 39 -0.09 -1.01 -1.23
C THR A 39 -1.59 -1.31 -1.29
N SER A 40 -2.27 -1.00 -0.19
CA SER A 40 -3.73 -0.95 -0.11
C SER A 40 -4.16 0.37 0.53
N ALA A 41 -5.35 0.84 0.16
CA ALA A 41 -5.87 2.11 0.63
C ALA A 41 -5.87 2.21 2.17
N TYR A 42 -6.44 1.22 2.87
CA TYR A 42 -6.53 1.26 4.33
C TYR A 42 -5.17 1.16 5.03
N GLN A 43 -4.20 0.44 4.46
CA GLN A 43 -2.87 0.29 5.06
C GLN A 43 -1.94 1.49 4.83
N TYR A 44 -2.24 2.32 3.84
CA TYR A 44 -1.32 3.34 3.33
C TYR A 44 -1.84 4.78 3.41
N GLU A 45 -3.11 5.02 3.07
CA GLU A 45 -3.60 6.37 2.85
C GLU A 45 -3.73 7.19 4.13
N GLY A 46 -4.34 6.62 5.18
CA GLY A 46 -4.82 7.41 6.34
C GLY A 46 -5.93 8.39 5.96
N ALA A 47 -5.93 9.58 6.59
CA ALA A 47 -6.91 10.65 6.36
C ALA A 47 -8.37 10.13 6.48
N VAL A 48 -8.62 9.46 7.60
CA VAL A 48 -9.78 8.59 7.82
C VAL A 48 -11.13 9.28 7.69
N ALA A 49 -11.20 10.55 8.08
CA ALA A 49 -12.40 11.38 8.12
C ALA A 49 -12.26 12.66 7.28
N GLU A 50 -11.23 12.76 6.44
CA GLU A 50 -10.98 13.93 5.63
C GLU A 50 -11.76 13.89 4.32
N ASP A 51 -12.10 15.08 3.82
CA ASP A 51 -12.58 15.30 2.46
C ASP A 51 -13.76 14.39 2.05
N GLY A 52 -14.61 14.03 3.01
CA GLY A 52 -15.83 13.28 2.78
C GLY A 52 -15.67 11.75 2.71
N ARG A 53 -14.49 11.19 3.02
CA ARG A 53 -14.38 9.74 3.29
C ARG A 53 -15.31 9.35 4.44
N ARG A 54 -15.96 8.20 4.31
CA ARG A 54 -16.72 7.57 5.40
C ARG A 54 -16.04 6.29 5.91
N PRO A 55 -16.41 5.81 7.11
CA PRO A 55 -15.87 4.57 7.65
C PRO A 55 -16.09 3.38 6.71
N SER A 56 -15.04 2.61 6.52
CA SER A 56 -15.08 1.21 6.14
C SER A 56 -15.25 0.33 7.38
N TYR A 57 -15.56 -0.94 7.18
CA TYR A 57 -15.61 -1.92 8.25
C TYR A 57 -14.28 -2.14 9.01
N TRP A 58 -13.12 -1.83 8.42
CA TRP A 58 -11.86 -1.88 9.16
C TRP A 58 -11.73 -0.72 10.14
N ASP A 59 -12.26 0.46 9.80
CA ASP A 59 -12.30 1.58 10.73
C ASP A 59 -13.10 1.14 11.96
N THR A 60 -14.33 0.65 11.76
CA THR A 60 -15.18 0.12 12.84
C THR A 60 -14.51 -1.00 13.62
N PHE A 61 -13.86 -1.96 12.95
CA PHE A 61 -13.18 -3.08 13.59
C PHE A 61 -11.99 -2.62 14.46
N THR A 62 -11.13 -1.75 13.94
CA THR A 62 -9.94 -1.28 14.69
C THR A 62 -10.30 -0.31 15.80
N HIS A 63 -11.24 0.63 15.58
CA HIS A 63 -11.75 1.53 16.63
C HIS A 63 -12.50 0.79 17.75
N ALA A 64 -12.99 -0.43 17.48
CA ALA A 64 -13.53 -1.33 18.50
C ALA A 64 -12.45 -2.08 19.32
N GLY A 65 -11.16 -1.75 19.15
CA GLY A 65 -10.05 -2.31 19.91
C GLY A 65 -9.74 -3.77 19.56
N LYS A 66 -10.11 -4.21 18.35
CA LYS A 66 -9.96 -5.61 17.92
C LYS A 66 -8.56 -5.97 17.43
N MET A 67 -7.69 -4.98 17.23
CA MET A 67 -6.28 -5.21 16.92
C MET A 67 -5.51 -5.63 18.19
N PRO A 68 -4.64 -6.66 18.12
CA PRO A 68 -3.87 -7.11 19.29
C PRO A 68 -3.04 -6.00 19.96
N ASP A 69 -2.53 -5.06 19.15
CA ASP A 69 -1.72 -3.91 19.59
C ASP A 69 -2.53 -2.62 19.75
N GLN A 70 -3.86 -2.69 19.61
CA GLN A 70 -4.77 -1.53 19.64
C GLN A 70 -4.48 -0.47 18.56
N SER A 71 -3.74 -0.82 17.50
CA SER A 71 -3.49 0.08 16.37
C SER A 71 -4.75 0.36 15.56
N ILE A 72 -4.78 1.53 14.93
CA ILE A 72 -5.87 2.01 14.06
C ILE A 72 -5.32 2.56 12.74
N GLY A 73 -6.17 2.64 11.72
CA GLY A 73 -5.81 3.07 10.36
C GLY A 73 -5.91 4.57 10.11
N ASP A 74 -5.95 5.41 11.15
CA ASP A 74 -6.36 6.81 10.98
C ASP A 74 -5.37 7.65 10.16
N VAL A 75 -4.08 7.39 10.36
CA VAL A 75 -2.96 8.12 9.73
C VAL A 75 -2.09 7.19 8.87
N THR A 76 -1.69 6.03 9.41
CA THR A 76 -0.84 5.04 8.71
C THR A 76 0.48 5.65 8.18
N ALA A 77 0.83 5.43 6.91
CA ALA A 77 1.97 6.05 6.25
C ALA A 77 1.69 7.51 5.80
N ASP A 78 0.46 8.00 6.01
CA ASP A 78 0.00 9.33 5.60
C ASP A 78 0.06 9.53 4.07
N GLY A 79 -0.20 8.46 3.33
CA GLY A 79 -0.15 8.43 1.87
C GLY A 79 -1.13 9.39 1.20
N TYR A 80 -2.23 9.73 1.87
CA TYR A 80 -3.18 10.73 1.38
C TYR A 80 -2.50 12.08 1.12
N HIS A 81 -1.56 12.46 1.97
CA HIS A 81 -0.81 13.70 1.86
C HIS A 81 0.54 13.52 1.15
N LYS A 82 1.17 12.35 1.27
CA LYS A 82 2.57 12.11 0.87
C LYS A 82 2.75 11.33 -0.42
N TYR A 83 1.68 10.99 -1.15
CA TYR A 83 1.76 10.18 -2.38
C TYR A 83 2.81 10.67 -3.40
N LYS A 84 3.07 11.97 -3.52
CA LYS A 84 4.12 12.49 -4.42
C LYS A 84 5.53 12.06 -4.01
N GLU A 85 5.80 12.05 -2.71
CA GLU A 85 7.08 11.62 -2.15
C GLU A 85 7.26 10.11 -2.36
N ASP A 86 6.22 9.33 -2.09
CA ASP A 86 6.25 7.88 -2.26
C ASP A 86 6.41 7.47 -3.73
N ILE A 87 5.70 8.13 -4.65
CA ILE A 87 5.83 7.87 -6.10
C ILE A 87 7.24 8.23 -6.59
N LYS A 88 7.81 9.32 -6.07
CA LYS A 88 9.19 9.68 -6.36
C LYS A 88 10.15 8.58 -5.89
N LEU A 89 9.97 8.03 -4.69
CA LEU A 89 10.79 6.92 -4.18
C LEU A 89 10.65 5.66 -5.04
N ILE A 90 9.44 5.34 -5.52
CA ILE A 90 9.21 4.21 -6.44
C ILE A 90 10.05 4.40 -7.72
N SER A 91 10.02 5.60 -8.31
CA SER A 91 10.82 5.92 -9.49
C SER A 91 12.34 5.87 -9.21
N GLU A 92 12.83 6.47 -8.13
CA GLU A 92 14.25 6.48 -7.76
C GLU A 92 14.79 5.07 -7.44
N THR A 93 13.93 4.17 -6.94
CA THR A 93 14.26 2.75 -6.71
C THR A 93 14.37 1.97 -8.03
N GLY A 94 13.89 2.52 -9.14
CA GLY A 94 13.87 1.86 -10.45
C GLY A 94 12.77 0.82 -10.59
N LEU A 95 11.66 0.99 -9.87
CA LEU A 95 10.45 0.18 -10.03
C LEU A 95 9.63 0.69 -11.22
N GLU A 96 9.05 -0.24 -11.96
CA GLU A 96 8.36 0.00 -13.23
C GLU A 96 6.84 -0.01 -13.07
N ALA A 97 6.32 -0.58 -11.99
CA ALA A 97 4.89 -0.63 -11.71
C ALA A 97 4.56 -0.30 -10.26
N TYR A 98 3.38 0.28 -10.08
CA TYR A 98 2.76 0.45 -8.77
C TYR A 98 1.35 -0.09 -8.77
N ARG A 99 1.09 -1.03 -7.86
CA ARG A 99 -0.23 -1.57 -7.58
C ARG A 99 -0.83 -0.89 -6.35
N PHE A 100 -1.95 -0.22 -6.49
CA PHE A 100 -2.68 0.36 -5.35
C PHE A 100 -4.16 -0.02 -5.42
N SER A 101 -4.86 0.09 -4.28
CA SER A 101 -6.31 -0.07 -4.24
C SER A 101 -7.02 1.27 -4.11
N ILE A 102 -8.23 1.35 -4.65
CA ILE A 102 -9.11 2.50 -4.48
C ILE A 102 -10.00 2.24 -3.26
N SER A 103 -10.02 3.18 -2.31
CA SER A 103 -10.94 3.12 -1.17
C SER A 103 -12.36 3.34 -1.62
N TRP A 104 -13.18 2.29 -1.52
CA TRP A 104 -14.61 2.40 -1.82
C TRP A 104 -15.26 3.47 -0.93
N SER A 105 -14.99 3.47 0.38
CA SER A 105 -15.60 4.43 1.31
C SER A 105 -15.09 5.86 1.16
N ARG A 106 -13.96 6.08 0.46
CA ARG A 106 -13.51 7.42 0.05
C ARG A 106 -14.17 7.86 -1.25
N LEU A 107 -14.26 6.98 -2.25
CA LEU A 107 -14.77 7.30 -3.58
C LEU A 107 -16.29 7.38 -3.62
N ILE A 108 -16.99 6.45 -2.97
CA ILE A 108 -18.45 6.38 -2.87
C ILE A 108 -18.81 6.20 -1.38
N PRO A 109 -18.88 7.30 -0.60
CA PRO A 109 -18.94 7.20 0.87
C PRO A 109 -20.19 6.52 1.42
N ASN A 110 -21.31 6.56 0.68
CA ASN A 110 -22.54 5.88 1.04
C ASN A 110 -22.59 4.43 0.53
N GLY A 111 -21.47 3.90 0.02
CA GLY A 111 -21.38 2.60 -0.64
C GLY A 111 -22.03 2.53 -2.02
N ARG A 112 -23.07 3.32 -2.27
CA ARG A 112 -23.72 3.49 -3.58
C ARG A 112 -24.05 4.95 -3.87
N GLY A 113 -24.30 5.24 -5.14
CA GLY A 113 -24.80 6.53 -5.59
C GLY A 113 -23.68 7.54 -5.87
N ALA A 114 -23.78 8.72 -5.27
CA ALA A 114 -22.92 9.86 -5.62
C ALA A 114 -21.44 9.59 -5.30
N VAL A 115 -20.59 9.91 -6.26
CA VAL A 115 -19.14 9.94 -6.10
C VAL A 115 -18.75 11.15 -5.26
N ASN A 116 -17.80 10.96 -4.34
CA ASN A 116 -17.13 12.04 -3.63
C ASN A 116 -16.11 12.74 -4.55
N PRO A 117 -16.32 14.02 -4.93
CA PRO A 117 -15.41 14.71 -5.85
C PRO A 117 -13.98 14.83 -5.34
N LYS A 118 -13.79 14.93 -4.02
CA LYS A 118 -12.46 15.02 -3.41
C LYS A 118 -11.72 13.69 -3.41
N GLY A 119 -12.43 12.59 -3.11
CA GLY A 119 -11.90 11.23 -3.27
C GLY A 119 -11.50 10.94 -4.72
N LEU A 120 -12.34 11.33 -5.69
CA LEU A 120 -12.01 11.21 -7.12
C LEU A 120 -10.76 12.02 -7.50
N GLN A 121 -10.69 13.28 -7.03
CA GLN A 121 -9.53 14.14 -7.27
C GLN A 121 -8.24 13.52 -6.71
N PHE A 122 -8.29 12.93 -5.52
CA PHE A 122 -7.14 12.27 -4.91
C PHE A 122 -6.59 11.13 -5.79
N TYR A 123 -7.45 10.21 -6.24
CA TYR A 123 -7.01 9.10 -7.10
C TYR A 123 -6.54 9.57 -8.48
N ASN A 124 -7.18 10.59 -9.06
CA ASN A 124 -6.69 11.21 -10.30
C ASN A 124 -5.28 11.79 -10.09
N ASN A 125 -5.02 12.50 -8.99
CA ASN A 125 -3.70 13.05 -8.72
C ASN A 125 -2.62 11.96 -8.57
N ILE A 126 -2.95 10.81 -7.94
CA ILE A 126 -2.03 9.67 -7.87
C ILE A 126 -1.73 9.13 -9.28
N ILE A 127 -2.77 8.91 -10.08
CA ILE A 127 -2.65 8.41 -11.45
C ILE A 127 -1.80 9.37 -12.29
N ASP A 128 -2.08 10.67 -12.24
CA ASP A 128 -1.36 11.70 -12.98
C ASP A 128 0.12 11.74 -12.58
N GLU A 129 0.43 11.63 -11.28
CA GLU A 129 1.83 11.59 -10.83
C GLU A 129 2.51 10.29 -11.26
N LEU A 130 1.87 9.12 -11.18
CA LEU A 130 2.43 7.86 -11.69
C LEU A 130 2.73 7.93 -13.19
N VAL A 131 1.81 8.46 -14.00
CA VAL A 131 1.99 8.66 -15.44
C VAL A 131 3.17 9.58 -15.72
N LYS A 132 3.33 10.66 -14.96
CA LYS A 132 4.44 11.60 -15.08
C LYS A 132 5.80 10.95 -14.85
N HIS A 133 5.88 9.93 -13.98
CA HIS A 133 7.10 9.15 -13.74
C HIS A 133 7.24 7.91 -14.63
N GLY A 134 6.29 7.67 -15.55
CA GLY A 134 6.31 6.52 -16.46
C GLY A 134 6.06 5.17 -15.76
N ILE A 135 5.42 5.18 -14.59
CA ILE A 135 5.15 3.98 -13.79
C ILE A 135 3.84 3.32 -14.26
N GLN A 136 3.88 2.02 -14.53
CA GLN A 136 2.70 1.24 -14.90
C GLN A 136 1.71 1.10 -13.73
N ILE A 137 0.45 1.40 -14.00
CA ILE A 137 -0.60 1.47 -12.99
C ILE A 137 -1.38 0.16 -12.94
N HIS A 138 -1.45 -0.46 -11.77
CA HIS A 138 -2.27 -1.64 -11.51
C HIS A 138 -3.28 -1.33 -10.41
N ILE A 139 -4.57 -1.37 -10.72
CA ILE A 139 -5.61 -0.99 -9.77
C ILE A 139 -6.28 -2.23 -9.18
N THR A 140 -6.38 -2.27 -7.86
CA THR A 140 -7.29 -3.17 -7.15
C THR A 140 -8.55 -2.42 -6.74
N LEU A 141 -9.70 -2.90 -7.19
CA LEU A 141 -10.98 -2.23 -6.94
C LEU A 141 -11.50 -2.41 -5.51
N HIS A 142 -11.08 -3.47 -4.83
CA HIS A 142 -11.46 -3.72 -3.44
C HIS A 142 -10.34 -4.47 -2.73
N HIS A 143 -9.90 -3.97 -1.58
CA HIS A 143 -8.87 -4.63 -0.79
C HIS A 143 -9.22 -4.60 0.69
N LEU A 144 -10.30 -5.33 1.00
CA LEU A 144 -10.86 -5.42 2.34
C LEU A 144 -11.12 -4.02 2.88
N ASP A 145 -12.00 -3.25 2.26
CA ASP A 145 -12.31 -1.87 2.69
C ASP A 145 -13.76 -1.48 2.36
N LEU A 146 -14.67 -2.45 2.53
CA LEU A 146 -16.10 -2.27 2.34
C LEU A 146 -16.63 -1.11 3.20
N PRO A 147 -17.40 -0.16 2.63
CA PRO A 147 -18.03 0.92 3.39
C PRO A 147 -18.92 0.34 4.50
N GLN A 148 -18.72 0.80 5.74
CA GLN A 148 -19.43 0.26 6.92
C GLN A 148 -20.96 0.34 6.76
N ILE A 149 -21.45 1.38 6.09
CA ILE A 149 -22.88 1.54 5.82
C ILE A 149 -23.50 0.35 5.07
N LEU A 150 -22.74 -0.35 4.23
CA LEU A 150 -23.21 -1.54 3.51
C LEU A 150 -23.23 -2.78 4.40
N GLU A 151 -22.30 -2.86 5.33
CA GLU A 151 -22.30 -3.87 6.39
C GLU A 151 -23.53 -3.67 7.30
N ASP A 152 -23.77 -2.43 7.73
CA ASP A 152 -24.90 -2.07 8.60
C ASP A 152 -26.27 -2.28 7.92
N GLU A 153 -26.38 -1.96 6.63
CA GLU A 153 -27.67 -1.98 5.93
C GLU A 153 -28.16 -3.41 5.66
N TYR A 154 -27.25 -4.34 5.32
CA TYR A 154 -27.65 -5.68 4.92
C TYR A 154 -26.61 -6.79 5.15
N GLY A 155 -25.54 -6.53 5.91
CA GLY A 155 -24.49 -7.53 6.17
C GLY A 155 -23.47 -7.68 5.04
N GLY A 156 -23.28 -6.62 4.23
CA GLY A 156 -22.18 -6.54 3.27
C GLY A 156 -22.12 -7.72 2.31
N TRP A 157 -20.99 -8.43 2.31
CA TRP A 157 -20.71 -9.55 1.41
C TRP A 157 -21.58 -10.79 1.65
N LEU A 158 -22.25 -10.90 2.81
CA LEU A 158 -23.17 -12.01 3.10
C LEU A 158 -24.53 -11.86 2.40
N SER A 159 -24.78 -10.69 1.80
CA SER A 159 -26.04 -10.40 1.14
C SER A 159 -25.92 -10.46 -0.38
N PRO A 160 -26.89 -11.04 -1.10
CA PRO A 160 -26.92 -10.98 -2.56
C PRO A 160 -27.07 -9.55 -3.09
N ARG A 161 -27.49 -8.58 -2.26
CA ARG A 161 -27.64 -7.17 -2.64
C ARG A 161 -26.31 -6.50 -2.98
N ILE A 162 -25.17 -7.09 -2.61
CA ILE A 162 -23.84 -6.56 -2.93
C ILE A 162 -23.52 -6.70 -4.43
N MET A 163 -24.12 -7.68 -5.11
CA MET A 163 -23.97 -7.95 -6.54
C MET A 163 -24.99 -7.19 -7.38
#